data_AF-A0A973JI43-F1
#
_entry.id   AF-A0A973JI43-F1
#
_cell.length_a   1.000
_cell.length_b   1.000
_cell.length_c   1.000
_cell.angle_alpha   90.00
_cell.angle_beta   90.00
_cell.angle_gamma   90.00
#
_symmetry.space_group_name_H-M   'P 1'
#
loop_
_entity.id
_entity.type
_entity.pdbx_description
1 polymer ?
#
loop_
_entity_poly.entity_id
_entity_poly.type
_entity_poly.pdbx_seq_one_letter_code
_entity_poly.pdbx_strand_id
1 'polypeptide(L)'
;MRVVLAPDSFKESMSAATAVDAMRRGVLSVMPDAQCLGVPLADGGEGTVDALVAALGGAVVTTTVTGPLGTAVEARYGWVEAERFAVVEVAAAVGIDLVPLGERDIWRAGSRGVGELLLHALDQGARRVVVGLGGTVTNDGGAGMLQALGARLLDGVGADVPPGPAGLEALHSVDASGLDPRLAPLDVLLACDVTNPLLGPSGASAVFGPQKGAAPQDVARLDAALAVLAAHLGRLAGHDVASIPGAGAAGGIGAALLACTHARLRPGIEVV
;
A
#
# COMPACT_ATOMS: atom_id res chain seq x y z
N MET A 1 -1.94 39.93 6.72
CA MET A 1 -2.71 38.94 5.93
C MET A 1 -2.26 37.54 6.34
N ARG A 2 -3.16 36.56 6.37
CA ARG A 2 -2.82 35.14 6.57
C ARG A 2 -3.05 34.37 5.28
N VAL A 3 -2.07 33.58 4.85
CA VAL A 3 -2.12 32.81 3.60
C VAL A 3 -1.85 31.34 3.93
N VAL A 4 -2.76 30.45 3.54
CA VAL A 4 -2.57 29.00 3.65
C VAL A 4 -2.00 28.51 2.32
N LEU A 5 -0.86 27.82 2.39
CA LEU A 5 -0.15 27.24 1.24
C LEU A 5 -0.32 25.74 1.31
N ALA A 6 -1.28 25.20 0.56
CA ALA A 6 -1.62 23.79 0.58
C ALA A 6 -1.48 23.10 -0.78
N PRO A 7 -0.25 23.00 -1.33
CA PRO A 7 0.00 22.31 -2.59
C PRO A 7 0.13 20.80 -2.38
N ASP A 8 -0.14 20.05 -3.45
CA ASP A 8 0.34 18.68 -3.63
C ASP A 8 1.76 18.69 -4.28
N SER A 9 2.38 17.52 -4.31
CA SER A 9 3.63 17.27 -5.03
C SER A 9 3.48 17.47 -6.55
N PHE A 10 4.60 17.78 -7.20
CA PHE A 10 4.69 17.78 -8.65
C PHE A 10 5.47 16.52 -9.01
N LYS A 11 4.76 15.48 -9.46
CA LYS A 11 5.33 14.16 -9.78
C LYS A 11 6.58 14.30 -10.64
N GLU A 12 7.63 13.55 -10.28
CA GLU A 12 8.95 13.58 -10.93
C GLU A 12 9.66 14.95 -10.89
N SER A 13 9.25 15.87 -10.01
CA SER A 13 9.80 17.23 -9.98
C SER A 13 10.08 17.77 -8.58
N MET A 14 9.04 18.01 -7.75
CA MET A 14 9.23 18.57 -6.41
C MET A 14 8.22 18.04 -5.40
N SER A 15 8.66 17.88 -4.16
CA SER A 15 7.78 17.50 -3.04
C SER A 15 6.78 18.61 -2.70
N ALA A 16 5.66 18.26 -2.06
CA ALA A 16 4.69 19.23 -1.54
C ALA A 16 5.35 20.23 -0.57
N ALA A 17 6.30 19.78 0.26
CA ALA A 17 7.06 20.66 1.15
C ALA A 17 7.91 21.68 0.39
N THR A 18 8.59 21.24 -0.68
CA THR A 18 9.37 22.14 -1.56
C THR A 18 8.46 23.15 -2.26
N ALA A 19 7.26 22.72 -2.69
CA ALA A 19 6.26 23.61 -3.28
C ALA A 19 5.77 24.65 -2.25
N VAL A 20 5.50 24.27 -1.01
CA VAL A 20 5.17 25.19 0.09
C VAL A 20 6.24 26.27 0.27
N ASP A 21 7.51 25.88 0.28
CA ASP A 21 8.62 26.82 0.43
C ASP A 21 8.74 27.78 -0.77
N ALA A 22 8.53 27.28 -1.98
CA ALA A 22 8.52 28.10 -3.18
C ALA A 22 7.37 29.12 -3.17
N MET A 23 6.15 28.68 -2.84
CA MET A 23 4.99 29.55 -2.71
C MET A 23 5.21 30.61 -1.62
N ARG A 24 5.79 30.21 -0.48
CA ARG A 24 6.11 31.13 0.63
C ARG A 24 7.05 32.24 0.19
N ARG A 25 8.12 31.91 -0.54
CA ARG A 25 9.05 32.91 -1.09
C ARG A 25 8.34 33.90 -2.02
N GLY A 26 7.46 33.41 -2.89
CA GLY A 26 6.69 34.26 -3.81
C GLY A 26 5.69 35.17 -3.10
N VAL A 27 5.03 34.71 -2.04
CA VAL A 27 4.13 35.55 -1.25
C VAL A 27 4.91 36.64 -0.53
N LEU A 28 6.02 36.29 0.14
CA LEU A 28 6.81 37.24 0.93
C LEU A 28 7.56 38.27 0.07
N SER A 29 7.82 37.99 -1.21
CA SER A 29 8.43 38.98 -2.11
C SER A 29 7.51 40.15 -2.44
N VAL A 30 6.19 39.99 -2.30
CA VAL A 30 5.19 41.03 -2.57
C VAL A 30 4.57 41.54 -1.26
N MET A 31 4.36 40.66 -0.28
CA MET A 31 3.79 40.98 1.02
C MET A 31 4.72 40.48 2.15
N PRO A 32 5.76 41.24 2.52
CA PRO A 32 6.76 40.81 3.50
C PRO A 32 6.20 40.49 4.89
N ASP A 33 5.10 41.15 5.28
CA ASP A 33 4.45 40.96 6.58
C ASP A 33 3.33 39.88 6.56
N ALA A 34 3.20 39.13 5.45
CA ALA A 34 2.22 38.06 5.37
C ALA A 34 2.61 36.88 6.28
N GLN A 35 1.62 36.32 6.98
CA GLN A 35 1.78 35.08 7.75
C GLN A 35 1.42 33.91 6.84
N CYS A 36 2.41 33.13 6.42
CA CYS A 36 2.21 31.94 5.59
C CYS A 36 2.16 30.68 6.45
N LEU A 37 1.04 29.94 6.39
CA LEU A 37 0.91 28.61 6.98
C LEU A 37 1.10 27.57 5.86
N GLY A 38 2.12 26.72 5.97
CA GLY A 38 2.37 25.66 5.01
C GLY A 38 1.67 24.38 5.43
N VAL A 39 0.91 23.78 4.51
CA VAL A 39 0.16 22.53 4.72
C VAL A 39 0.44 21.63 3.51
N PRO A 40 1.60 20.96 3.42
CA PRO A 40 1.86 20.04 2.32
C PRO A 40 0.77 18.97 2.29
N LEU A 41 0.11 18.80 1.16
CA LEU A 41 -0.95 17.80 0.96
C LEU A 41 -0.40 16.59 0.22
N ALA A 42 -1.19 15.51 0.26
CA ALA A 42 -1.01 14.31 -0.54
C ALA A 42 -2.39 13.68 -0.84
N ASP A 43 -2.44 12.77 -1.81
CA ASP A 43 -3.65 12.07 -2.24
C ASP A 43 -3.70 10.61 -1.77
N GLY A 44 -2.90 10.23 -0.77
CA GLY A 44 -2.74 8.83 -0.35
C GLY A 44 -1.70 8.04 -1.15
N GLY A 45 -1.09 8.66 -2.16
CA GLY A 45 0.08 8.16 -2.86
C GLY A 45 1.39 8.59 -2.21
N GLU A 46 2.38 8.82 -3.06
CA GLU A 46 3.73 9.26 -2.68
C GLU A 46 3.69 10.57 -1.88
N GLY A 47 4.42 10.61 -0.77
CA GLY A 47 4.56 11.81 0.06
C GLY A 47 3.47 11.99 1.12
N THR A 48 2.52 11.05 1.22
CA THR A 48 1.52 11.00 2.30
C THR A 48 2.19 10.84 3.67
N VAL A 49 3.23 10.03 3.78
CA VAL A 49 4.03 9.87 4.99
C VAL A 49 4.62 11.20 5.42
N ASP A 50 5.25 11.93 4.50
CA ASP A 50 5.90 13.21 4.79
C ASP A 50 4.86 14.27 5.20
N ALA A 51 3.74 14.35 4.48
CA ALA A 51 2.65 15.28 4.77
C ALA A 51 2.06 15.06 6.17
N LEU A 52 1.67 13.82 6.50
CA LEU A 52 1.02 13.51 7.78
C LEU A 52 1.98 13.56 8.96
N VAL A 53 3.24 13.11 8.79
CA VAL A 53 4.26 13.22 9.84
C VAL A 53 4.54 14.69 10.17
N ALA A 54 4.70 15.54 9.16
CA ALA A 54 4.92 16.97 9.37
C ALA A 54 3.73 17.65 10.04
N ALA A 55 2.50 17.31 9.65
CA ALA A 55 1.28 17.90 10.20
C ALA A 55 1.00 17.47 11.65
N LEU A 56 1.28 16.21 12.00
CA LEU A 56 0.95 15.62 13.29
C LEU A 56 2.13 15.61 14.29
N GLY A 57 3.29 16.12 13.90
CA GLY A 57 4.48 16.12 14.75
C GLY A 57 5.04 14.71 15.00
N GLY A 58 4.97 13.84 14.00
CA GLY A 58 5.53 12.49 14.05
C GLY A 58 7.02 12.43 13.71
N ALA A 59 7.50 11.20 13.48
CA ALA A 59 8.82 10.91 12.94
C ALA A 59 8.72 9.89 11.80
N VAL A 60 9.69 9.95 10.90
CA VAL A 60 9.88 8.90 9.88
C VAL A 60 10.75 7.81 10.49
N VAL A 61 10.30 6.57 10.38
CA VAL A 61 11.01 5.37 10.84
C VAL A 61 11.48 4.59 9.63
N THR A 62 12.73 4.15 9.64
CA THR A 62 13.30 3.27 8.61
C THR A 62 13.52 1.87 9.15
N THR A 63 13.31 0.88 8.30
CA THR A 63 13.59 -0.54 8.60
C THR A 63 13.91 -1.29 7.32
N THR A 64 14.70 -2.35 7.41
CA THR A 64 14.94 -3.25 6.29
C THR A 64 13.79 -4.25 6.18
N VAL A 65 13.25 -4.40 4.97
CA VAL A 65 12.18 -5.37 4.66
C VAL A 65 12.49 -6.12 3.37
N THR A 66 11.74 -7.17 3.11
CA THR A 66 11.78 -7.96 1.89
C THR A 66 11.17 -7.16 0.75
N GLY A 67 11.99 -6.77 -0.22
CA GLY A 67 11.57 -6.12 -1.45
C GLY A 67 10.79 -7.05 -2.38
N PRO A 68 10.27 -6.51 -3.50
CA PRO A 68 9.30 -7.21 -4.34
C PRO A 68 9.87 -8.49 -4.98
N LEU A 69 11.18 -8.53 -5.27
CA LEU A 69 11.85 -9.70 -5.86
C LEU A 69 12.62 -10.55 -4.83
N GLY A 70 12.37 -10.35 -3.54
CA GLY A 70 12.97 -11.10 -2.44
C GLY A 70 14.30 -10.55 -1.91
N THR A 71 14.86 -9.52 -2.55
CA THR A 71 16.04 -8.81 -2.04
C THR A 71 15.66 -7.84 -0.93
N ALA A 72 16.56 -7.62 0.02
CA ALA A 72 16.33 -6.65 1.10
C ALA A 72 16.29 -5.21 0.55
N VAL A 73 15.34 -4.41 1.01
CA VAL A 73 15.20 -2.99 0.72
C VAL A 73 15.08 -2.20 2.02
N GLU A 74 15.65 -1.00 2.06
CA GLU A 74 15.37 -0.05 3.14
C GLU A 74 14.03 0.62 2.86
N ALA A 75 13.06 0.37 3.71
CA ALA A 75 11.72 0.94 3.63
C ALA A 75 11.49 1.92 4.79
N ARG A 76 10.52 2.81 4.61
CA ARG A 76 10.17 3.84 5.58
C ARG A 76 8.66 3.93 5.80
N TYR A 77 8.28 4.40 6.98
CA TYR A 77 6.89 4.72 7.30
C TYR A 77 6.85 5.86 8.34
N GLY A 78 5.69 6.51 8.48
CA GLY A 78 5.47 7.57 9.46
C GLY A 78 4.97 7.04 10.78
N TRP A 79 5.46 7.58 11.89
CA TRP A 79 5.06 7.22 13.24
C TRP A 79 4.71 8.47 14.07
N VAL A 80 3.48 8.52 14.58
CA VAL A 80 3.01 9.58 15.47
C VAL A 80 2.78 8.96 16.84
N GLU A 81 3.80 9.08 17.71
CA GLU A 81 3.85 8.36 18.99
C GLU A 81 2.66 8.69 19.90
N ALA A 82 2.31 9.98 19.99
CA ALA A 82 1.24 10.49 20.85
C ALA A 82 -0.13 9.88 20.53
N GLU A 83 -0.36 9.53 19.27
CA GLU A 83 -1.62 8.96 18.78
C GLU A 83 -1.55 7.44 18.57
N ARG A 84 -0.37 6.82 18.76
CA ARG A 84 -0.11 5.43 18.36
C ARG A 84 -0.55 5.17 16.92
N PHE A 85 -0.21 6.11 16.04
CA PHE A 85 -0.68 6.16 14.66
C PHE A 85 0.48 5.97 13.69
N ALA A 86 0.31 5.04 12.75
CA ALA A 86 1.29 4.83 11.68
C ALA A 86 0.73 5.24 10.31
N VAL A 87 1.61 5.73 9.45
CA VAL A 87 1.31 6.06 8.05
C VAL A 87 2.23 5.22 7.20
N VAL A 88 1.69 4.31 6.40
CA VAL A 88 2.45 3.35 5.59
C VAL A 88 2.13 3.57 4.13
N GLU A 89 3.14 3.86 3.32
CA GLU A 89 3.02 3.77 1.86
C GLU A 89 3.53 2.41 1.41
N VAL A 90 2.69 1.59 0.77
CA VAL A 90 3.12 0.23 0.36
C VAL A 90 4.27 0.28 -0.65
N ALA A 91 4.37 1.35 -1.44
CA ALA A 91 5.47 1.58 -2.37
C ALA A 91 6.84 1.64 -1.68
N ALA A 92 6.92 1.98 -0.39
CA ALA A 92 8.19 1.96 0.34
C ALA A 92 8.81 0.54 0.41
N ALA A 93 7.99 -0.51 0.37
CA ALA A 93 8.44 -1.90 0.36
C ALA A 93 8.39 -2.54 -1.04
N VAL A 94 7.37 -2.19 -1.84
CA VAL A 94 7.07 -2.87 -3.12
C VAL A 94 6.83 -1.90 -4.27
N GLY A 95 7.50 -0.76 -4.20
CA GLY A 95 7.40 0.32 -5.18
C GLY A 95 7.82 -0.11 -6.58
N ILE A 96 7.17 0.48 -7.57
CA ILE A 96 7.46 0.30 -8.99
C ILE A 96 8.84 0.83 -9.38
N ASP A 97 9.36 1.78 -8.59
CA ASP A 97 10.69 2.39 -8.78
C ASP A 97 11.81 1.61 -8.09
N LEU A 98 11.46 0.62 -7.25
CA LEU A 98 12.44 -0.31 -6.66
C LEU A 98 12.96 -1.33 -7.68
N VAL A 99 12.28 -1.45 -8.83
CA VAL A 99 12.61 -2.44 -9.87
C VAL A 99 12.71 -1.75 -11.23
N PRO A 100 13.91 -1.72 -11.83
CA PRO A 100 14.11 -1.20 -13.18
C PRO A 100 13.15 -1.87 -14.18
N LEU A 101 12.67 -1.12 -15.18
CA LEU A 101 11.66 -1.60 -16.13
C LEU A 101 12.01 -2.95 -16.78
N GLY A 102 13.28 -3.15 -17.15
CA GLY A 102 13.77 -4.39 -17.77
C GLY A 102 13.89 -5.59 -16.82
N GLU A 103 13.77 -5.36 -15.51
CA GLU A 103 13.87 -6.38 -14.46
C GLU A 103 12.52 -6.69 -13.80
N ARG A 104 11.45 -5.99 -14.21
CA ARG A 104 10.10 -6.21 -13.67
C ARG A 104 9.58 -7.59 -14.06
N ASP A 105 9.45 -8.46 -13.07
CA ASP A 105 8.84 -9.77 -13.20
C ASP A 105 7.58 -9.82 -12.33
N ILE A 106 6.43 -9.57 -12.97
CA ILE A 106 5.13 -9.53 -12.28
C ILE A 106 4.76 -10.87 -11.66
N TRP A 107 5.24 -12.00 -12.20
CA TRP A 107 4.93 -13.35 -11.71
C TRP A 107 5.66 -13.69 -10.43
N ARG A 108 6.81 -13.04 -10.18
CA ARG A 108 7.63 -13.22 -8.98
C ARG A 108 7.46 -12.13 -7.93
N ALA A 109 7.02 -10.94 -8.34
CA ALA A 109 6.87 -9.79 -7.46
C ALA A 109 5.88 -10.07 -6.31
N GLY A 110 6.37 -10.12 -5.08
CA GLY A 110 5.60 -10.43 -3.87
C GLY A 110 5.49 -9.26 -2.89
N SER A 111 4.47 -9.30 -2.04
CA SER A 111 4.09 -8.22 -1.10
C SER A 111 4.65 -8.37 0.33
N ARG A 112 5.60 -9.28 0.57
CA ARG A 112 6.06 -9.64 1.93
C ARG A 112 6.52 -8.44 2.76
N GLY A 113 7.32 -7.55 2.17
CA GLY A 113 7.82 -6.37 2.89
C GLY A 113 6.74 -5.41 3.39
N VAL A 114 5.54 -5.42 2.78
CA VAL A 114 4.40 -4.64 3.27
C VAL A 114 3.92 -5.19 4.62
N GLY A 115 3.82 -6.52 4.75
CA GLY A 115 3.45 -7.14 6.01
C GLY A 115 4.53 -6.93 7.08
N GLU A 116 5.80 -6.94 6.71
CA GLU A 116 6.92 -6.63 7.61
C GLU A 116 6.89 -5.17 8.10
N LEU A 117 6.53 -4.19 7.24
CA LEU A 117 6.29 -2.81 7.67
C LEU A 117 5.13 -2.70 8.66
N LEU A 118 4.02 -3.39 8.38
CA LEU A 118 2.86 -3.40 9.28
C LEU A 118 3.20 -4.04 10.62
N LEU A 119 3.93 -5.15 10.64
CA LEU A 119 4.43 -5.76 11.87
C LEU A 119 5.33 -4.80 12.65
N HIS A 120 6.25 -4.12 11.98
CA HIS A 120 7.10 -3.14 12.66
C HIS A 120 6.27 -1.99 13.26
N ALA A 121 5.24 -1.51 12.57
CA ALA A 121 4.33 -0.50 13.13
C ALA A 121 3.55 -1.05 14.35
N LEU A 122 3.08 -2.30 14.28
CA LEU A 122 2.41 -2.98 15.39
C LEU A 122 3.36 -3.20 16.59
N ASP A 123 4.64 -3.45 16.35
CA ASP A 123 5.67 -3.60 17.39
C ASP A 123 5.95 -2.28 18.12
N GLN A 124 5.79 -1.15 17.44
CA GLN A 124 5.77 0.18 18.07
C GLN A 124 4.46 0.48 18.82
N GLY A 125 3.47 -0.42 18.75
CA GLY A 125 2.19 -0.30 19.42
C GLY A 125 1.16 0.50 18.63
N ALA A 126 1.25 0.51 17.30
CA ALA A 126 0.23 1.12 16.45
C ALA A 126 -1.17 0.58 16.78
N ARG A 127 -2.13 1.51 16.90
CA ARG A 127 -3.57 1.22 17.06
C ARG A 127 -4.40 1.69 15.88
N ARG A 128 -3.85 2.62 15.10
CA ARG A 128 -4.39 3.10 13.84
C ARG A 128 -3.30 3.08 12.79
N VAL A 129 -3.66 2.72 11.57
CA VAL A 129 -2.77 2.79 10.41
C VAL A 129 -3.51 3.41 9.22
N VAL A 130 -2.91 4.41 8.59
CA VAL A 130 -3.25 4.82 7.23
C VAL A 130 -2.31 4.09 6.28
N VAL A 131 -2.88 3.44 5.26
CA VAL A 131 -2.12 2.72 4.23
C VAL A 131 -2.39 3.37 2.88
N GLY A 132 -1.36 3.95 2.28
CA GLY A 132 -1.37 4.41 0.90
C GLY A 132 -1.10 3.26 -0.07
N LEU A 133 -1.97 3.07 -1.06
CA LEU A 133 -1.96 1.92 -1.99
C LEU A 133 -1.41 2.25 -3.40
N GLY A 134 -0.70 3.38 -3.53
CA GLY A 134 -0.10 3.82 -4.79
C GLY A 134 1.19 3.09 -5.16
N GLY A 135 1.56 3.14 -6.45
CA GLY A 135 2.94 2.96 -6.91
C GLY A 135 3.55 1.56 -6.78
N THR A 136 2.79 0.47 -6.80
CA THR A 136 3.33 -0.90 -6.59
C THR A 136 3.80 -1.60 -7.87
N VAL A 137 4.78 -2.51 -7.74
CA VAL A 137 5.19 -3.47 -8.80
C VAL A 137 4.52 -4.86 -8.67
N THR A 138 3.80 -5.13 -7.57
CA THR A 138 3.26 -6.46 -7.24
C THR A 138 1.87 -6.70 -7.80
N ASN A 139 1.49 -7.97 -7.97
CA ASN A 139 0.14 -8.39 -8.36
C ASN A 139 -0.30 -9.70 -7.65
N ASP A 140 0.28 -9.96 -6.47
CA ASP A 140 0.10 -11.20 -5.71
C ASP A 140 -1.13 -11.19 -4.79
N GLY A 141 -2.00 -10.18 -4.92
CA GLY A 141 -3.21 -10.06 -4.12
C GLY A 141 -2.97 -9.86 -2.63
N GLY A 142 -1.78 -9.43 -2.22
CA GLY A 142 -1.40 -9.32 -0.81
C GLY A 142 -1.01 -10.66 -0.17
N ALA A 143 -0.77 -11.71 -0.95
CA ALA A 143 -0.38 -13.03 -0.44
C ALA A 143 0.90 -12.98 0.41
N GLY A 144 1.96 -12.34 -0.09
CA GLY A 144 3.20 -12.19 0.67
C GLY A 144 3.01 -11.39 1.96
N MET A 145 2.20 -10.33 1.92
CA MET A 145 1.84 -9.54 3.10
C MET A 145 1.12 -10.40 4.15
N LEU A 146 0.13 -11.20 3.74
CA LEU A 146 -0.57 -12.11 4.65
C LEU A 146 0.37 -13.16 5.27
N GLN A 147 1.30 -13.70 4.47
CA GLN A 147 2.33 -14.62 4.96
C GLN A 147 3.22 -13.97 6.03
N ALA A 148 3.68 -12.74 5.79
CA ALA A 148 4.44 -11.99 6.79
C ALA A 148 3.64 -11.74 8.06
N LEU A 149 2.34 -11.43 7.93
CA LEU A 149 1.42 -11.21 9.03
C LEU A 149 1.00 -12.49 9.78
N GLY A 150 1.51 -13.67 9.39
CA GLY A 150 1.33 -14.93 10.11
C GLY A 150 0.31 -15.91 9.52
N ALA A 151 -0.35 -15.57 8.41
CA ALA A 151 -1.14 -16.56 7.68
C ALA A 151 -0.23 -17.56 6.95
N ARG A 152 -0.71 -18.78 6.76
CA ARG A 152 -0.07 -19.77 5.87
C ARG A 152 -0.88 -19.95 4.61
N LEU A 153 -0.24 -19.75 3.47
CA LEU A 153 -0.83 -19.95 2.15
C LEU A 153 -0.21 -21.21 1.57
N LEU A 154 -1.00 -22.28 1.47
CA LEU A 154 -0.52 -23.64 1.28
C LEU A 154 -0.89 -24.22 -0.06
N ASP A 155 0.02 -24.97 -0.65
CA ASP A 155 -0.23 -25.76 -1.84
C ASP A 155 -0.96 -27.08 -1.55
N GLY A 156 -1.20 -27.88 -2.60
CA GLY A 156 -1.89 -29.17 -2.49
C GLY A 156 -1.15 -30.25 -1.67
N VAL A 157 0.12 -30.02 -1.32
CA VAL A 157 0.90 -30.93 -0.46
C VAL A 157 1.14 -30.36 0.95
N GLY A 158 0.59 -29.18 1.25
CA GLY A 158 0.67 -28.53 2.57
C GLY A 158 1.95 -27.71 2.80
N ALA A 159 2.73 -27.43 1.75
CA ALA A 159 3.88 -26.53 1.82
C ALA A 159 3.45 -25.08 1.53
N ASP A 160 4.19 -24.10 2.05
CA ASP A 160 3.91 -22.70 1.74
C ASP A 160 4.16 -22.39 0.26
N VAL A 161 3.22 -21.70 -0.37
CA VAL A 161 3.35 -21.28 -1.78
C VAL A 161 4.49 -20.26 -1.94
N PRO A 162 5.21 -20.28 -3.08
CA PRO A 162 6.25 -19.31 -3.34
C PRO A 162 5.70 -17.88 -3.49
N PRO A 163 6.55 -16.84 -3.38
CA PRO A 163 6.14 -15.47 -3.59
C PRO A 163 5.58 -15.19 -4.99
N GLY A 164 4.72 -14.18 -5.08
CA GLY A 164 4.19 -13.67 -6.34
C GLY A 164 2.96 -14.43 -6.86
N PRO A 165 2.35 -13.95 -7.97
CA PRO A 165 1.21 -14.60 -8.61
C PRO A 165 1.45 -16.07 -8.99
N ALA A 166 2.70 -16.47 -9.27
CA ALA A 166 3.02 -17.87 -9.58
C ALA A 166 2.67 -18.82 -8.42
N GLY A 167 2.82 -18.37 -7.17
CA GLY A 167 2.41 -19.16 -6.00
C GLY A 167 0.90 -19.33 -5.89
N LEU A 168 0.13 -18.35 -6.36
CA LEU A 168 -1.33 -18.40 -6.30
C LEU A 168 -1.93 -19.47 -7.21
N GLU A 169 -1.22 -19.86 -8.27
CA GLU A 169 -1.66 -20.96 -9.14
C GLU A 169 -1.61 -22.33 -8.43
N ALA A 170 -0.70 -22.47 -7.47
CA ALA A 170 -0.58 -23.66 -6.64
C ALA A 170 -1.41 -23.58 -5.35
N LEU A 171 -2.01 -22.42 -5.04
CA LEU A 171 -2.72 -22.19 -3.79
C LEU A 171 -3.92 -23.12 -3.66
N HIS A 172 -3.90 -23.93 -2.60
CA HIS A 172 -4.95 -24.87 -2.26
C HIS A 172 -5.73 -24.45 -1.01
N SER A 173 -5.04 -23.92 0.01
CA SER A 173 -5.66 -23.53 1.27
C SER A 173 -4.98 -22.32 1.91
N VAL A 174 -5.74 -21.59 2.73
CA VAL A 174 -5.26 -20.45 3.53
C VAL A 174 -5.62 -20.74 4.98
N ASP A 175 -4.59 -20.87 5.82
CA ASP A 175 -4.73 -20.96 7.27
C ASP A 175 -4.42 -19.59 7.88
N ALA A 176 -5.47 -18.94 8.39
CA ALA A 176 -5.40 -17.62 9.00
C ALA A 176 -5.28 -17.68 10.54
N SER A 177 -5.19 -18.87 11.15
CA SER A 177 -5.13 -19.02 12.61
C SER A 177 -3.88 -18.40 13.24
N GLY A 178 -2.81 -18.25 12.46
CA GLY A 178 -1.56 -17.62 12.87
C GLY A 178 -1.48 -16.12 12.60
N LEU A 179 -2.54 -15.49 12.04
CA LEU A 179 -2.54 -14.04 11.81
C LEU A 179 -2.27 -13.28 13.11
N ASP A 180 -1.45 -12.23 13.02
CA ASP A 180 -1.09 -11.41 14.18
C ASP A 180 -2.37 -10.89 14.88
N PRO A 181 -2.59 -11.23 16.16
CA PRO A 181 -3.84 -10.91 16.85
C PRO A 181 -4.06 -9.40 17.03
N ARG A 182 -3.02 -8.58 16.86
CA ARG A 182 -3.11 -7.12 16.92
C ARG A 182 -3.80 -6.52 15.69
N LEU A 183 -3.96 -7.27 14.60
CA LEU A 183 -4.70 -6.84 13.42
C LEU A 183 -6.20 -6.70 13.66
N ALA A 184 -6.78 -7.57 14.50
CA ALA A 184 -8.22 -7.57 14.77
C ALA A 184 -8.70 -6.23 15.38
N PRO A 185 -8.06 -5.65 16.42
CA PRO A 185 -8.45 -4.33 16.94
C PRO A 185 -7.88 -3.14 16.16
N LEU A 186 -7.13 -3.35 15.08
CA LEU A 186 -6.42 -2.27 14.37
C LEU A 186 -7.40 -1.42 13.54
N ASP A 187 -7.40 -0.11 13.76
CA ASP A 187 -8.15 0.83 12.92
C ASP A 187 -7.38 1.12 11.63
N VAL A 188 -7.78 0.49 10.52
CA VAL A 188 -7.09 0.62 9.24
C VAL A 188 -7.88 1.50 8.28
N LEU A 189 -7.23 2.53 7.75
CA LEU A 189 -7.75 3.36 6.66
C LEU A 189 -6.88 3.16 5.42
N LEU A 190 -7.52 2.77 4.32
CA LEU A 190 -6.86 2.59 3.03
C LEU A 190 -7.11 3.84 2.19
N ALA A 191 -6.05 4.59 1.91
CA ALA A 191 -6.08 5.74 1.03
C ALA A 191 -6.00 5.26 -0.42
N CYS A 192 -7.12 5.38 -1.14
CA CYS A 192 -7.30 4.77 -2.45
C CYS A 192 -8.22 5.62 -3.33
N ASP A 193 -7.68 6.13 -4.44
CA ASP A 193 -8.43 6.97 -5.39
C ASP A 193 -8.97 6.19 -6.60
N VAL A 194 -8.67 4.89 -6.67
CA VAL A 194 -9.18 4.02 -7.73
C VAL A 194 -10.36 3.19 -7.23
N THR A 195 -11.28 2.89 -8.13
CA THR A 195 -12.48 2.09 -7.85
C THR A 195 -12.41 0.70 -8.47
N ASN A 196 -11.28 0.34 -9.07
CA ASN A 196 -11.05 -0.95 -9.70
C ASN A 196 -11.30 -2.12 -8.70
N PRO A 197 -12.16 -3.10 -9.04
CA PRO A 197 -12.31 -4.31 -8.25
C PRO A 197 -11.05 -5.17 -8.34
N LEU A 198 -10.99 -6.27 -7.59
CA LEU A 198 -9.84 -7.16 -7.65
C LEU A 198 -9.71 -7.86 -9.01
N LEU A 199 -10.84 -8.31 -9.58
CA LEU A 199 -10.90 -9.20 -10.73
C LEU A 199 -11.62 -8.59 -11.93
N GLY A 200 -11.42 -9.18 -13.10
CA GLY A 200 -12.18 -8.90 -14.31
C GLY A 200 -11.58 -7.80 -15.21
N PRO A 201 -12.36 -7.30 -16.19
CA PRO A 201 -11.82 -6.41 -17.24
C PRO A 201 -11.37 -5.04 -16.73
N SER A 202 -11.91 -4.59 -15.59
CA SER A 202 -11.46 -3.41 -14.85
C SER A 202 -10.67 -3.77 -13.59
N GLY A 203 -10.26 -5.04 -13.45
CA GLY A 203 -9.57 -5.57 -12.28
C GLY A 203 -8.08 -5.21 -12.20
N ALA A 204 -7.43 -5.67 -11.13
CA ALA A 204 -6.04 -5.34 -10.83
C ALA A 204 -5.08 -5.72 -11.98
N SER A 205 -5.18 -6.97 -12.45
CA SER A 205 -4.32 -7.51 -13.50
C SER A 205 -4.53 -6.82 -14.85
N ALA A 206 -5.79 -6.53 -15.21
CA ALA A 206 -6.12 -5.93 -16.51
C ALA A 206 -5.69 -4.46 -16.61
N VAL A 207 -5.93 -3.68 -15.55
CA VAL A 207 -5.71 -2.23 -15.57
C VAL A 207 -4.28 -1.86 -15.19
N PHE A 208 -3.71 -2.53 -14.18
CA PHE A 208 -2.40 -2.17 -13.63
C PHE A 208 -1.30 -3.19 -13.93
N GLY A 209 -1.62 -4.36 -14.45
CA GLY A 209 -0.62 -5.37 -14.83
C GLY A 209 0.39 -4.90 -15.89
N PRO A 210 -0.02 -4.24 -16.98
CA PRO A 210 0.91 -3.86 -18.06
C PRO A 210 2.09 -3.00 -17.61
N GLN A 211 1.86 -2.00 -16.76
CA GLN A 211 2.94 -1.14 -16.22
C GLN A 211 3.89 -1.88 -15.27
N LYS A 212 3.43 -3.01 -14.70
CA LYS A 212 4.20 -3.89 -13.81
C LYS A 212 4.96 -5.00 -14.55
N GLY A 213 4.88 -5.04 -15.88
CA GLY A 213 5.56 -6.03 -16.71
C GLY A 213 4.69 -7.19 -17.19
N ALA A 214 3.36 -7.15 -17.03
CA ALA A 214 2.48 -8.16 -17.60
C ALA A 214 2.42 -8.05 -19.12
N ALA A 215 2.66 -9.17 -19.83
CA ALA A 215 2.35 -9.24 -21.23
C ALA A 215 0.82 -9.38 -21.44
N PRO A 216 0.26 -8.99 -22.60
CA PRO A 216 -1.18 -9.09 -22.84
C PRO A 216 -1.75 -10.50 -22.62
N GLN A 217 -0.99 -11.55 -22.96
CA GLN A 217 -1.38 -12.94 -22.73
C GLN A 217 -1.40 -13.36 -21.26
N ASP A 218 -0.67 -12.65 -20.38
CA ASP A 218 -0.57 -12.98 -18.96
C ASP A 218 -1.76 -12.45 -18.16
N VAL A 219 -2.45 -11.42 -18.66
CA VAL A 219 -3.53 -10.74 -17.93
C VAL A 219 -4.62 -11.71 -17.46
N ALA A 220 -5.11 -12.57 -18.35
CA ALA A 220 -6.15 -13.55 -18.01
C ALA A 220 -5.66 -14.59 -16.99
N ARG A 221 -4.39 -14.98 -17.07
CA ARG A 221 -3.78 -15.95 -16.15
C ARG A 221 -3.54 -15.34 -14.77
N LEU A 222 -3.09 -14.08 -14.71
CA LEU A 222 -2.96 -13.31 -13.48
C LEU A 222 -4.31 -13.08 -12.80
N ASP A 223 -5.35 -12.77 -13.57
CA ASP A 223 -6.72 -12.63 -13.06
C ASP A 223 -7.24 -13.96 -12.48
N ALA A 224 -7.00 -15.08 -13.17
CA ALA A 224 -7.35 -16.40 -12.66
C ALA A 224 -6.60 -16.76 -11.37
N ALA A 225 -5.30 -16.44 -11.30
CA ALA A 225 -4.50 -16.63 -10.09
C ALA A 225 -5.03 -15.79 -8.91
N LEU A 226 -5.37 -14.51 -9.14
CA LEU A 226 -6.02 -13.68 -8.12
C LEU A 226 -7.40 -14.22 -7.72
N ALA A 227 -8.16 -14.80 -8.65
CA ALA A 227 -9.47 -15.37 -8.36
C ALA A 227 -9.40 -16.54 -7.36
N VAL A 228 -8.33 -17.34 -7.41
CA VAL A 228 -8.07 -18.38 -6.40
C VAL A 228 -7.95 -17.74 -5.01
N LEU A 229 -7.06 -16.76 -4.85
CA LEU A 229 -6.88 -16.07 -3.57
C LEU A 229 -8.16 -15.36 -3.12
N ALA A 230 -8.87 -14.68 -4.02
CA ALA A 230 -10.11 -13.97 -3.77
C ALA A 230 -11.16 -14.86 -3.08
N ALA A 231 -11.29 -16.12 -3.51
CA ALA A 231 -12.20 -17.08 -2.90
C ALA A 231 -11.83 -17.41 -1.44
N HIS A 232 -10.53 -17.46 -1.12
CA HIS A 232 -10.07 -17.63 0.27
C HIS A 232 -10.27 -16.36 1.10
N LEU A 233 -9.98 -15.18 0.55
CA LEU A 233 -10.21 -13.91 1.22
C LEU A 233 -11.69 -13.70 1.53
N GLY A 234 -12.59 -14.06 0.61
CA GLY A 234 -14.03 -13.96 0.86
C GLY A 234 -14.52 -14.89 1.98
N ARG A 235 -13.93 -16.08 2.10
CA ARG A 235 -14.19 -16.98 3.24
C ARG A 235 -13.65 -16.42 4.56
N LEU A 236 -12.46 -15.80 4.54
CA LEU A 236 -11.87 -15.18 5.71
C LEU A 236 -12.72 -14.00 6.21
N ALA A 237 -13.18 -13.14 5.30
CA ALA A 237 -13.97 -11.96 5.63
C ALA A 237 -15.45 -12.27 5.92
N GLY A 238 -15.96 -13.41 5.42
CA GLY A 238 -17.38 -13.75 5.47
C GLY A 238 -18.25 -13.01 4.45
N HIS A 239 -17.65 -12.30 3.50
CA HIS A 239 -18.32 -11.59 2.40
C HIS A 239 -17.41 -11.44 1.17
N ASP A 240 -17.96 -11.06 0.03
CA ASP A 240 -17.16 -10.83 -1.19
C ASP A 240 -16.33 -9.55 -1.06
N VAL A 241 -15.02 -9.70 -0.87
CA VAL A 241 -14.06 -8.59 -0.85
C VAL A 241 -13.58 -8.20 -2.25
N ALA A 242 -13.65 -9.12 -3.21
CA ALA A 242 -13.09 -8.94 -4.55
C ALA A 242 -13.92 -7.95 -5.38
N SER A 243 -15.23 -7.87 -5.11
CA SER A 243 -16.14 -6.92 -5.74
C SER A 243 -16.11 -5.51 -5.16
N ILE A 244 -15.45 -5.29 -4.01
CA ILE A 244 -15.44 -3.98 -3.35
C ILE A 244 -14.71 -2.98 -4.26
N PRO A 245 -15.30 -1.81 -4.56
CA PRO A 245 -14.63 -0.79 -5.35
C PRO A 245 -13.32 -0.36 -4.68
N GLY A 246 -12.20 -0.50 -5.40
CA GLY A 246 -10.85 -0.22 -4.89
C GLY A 246 -10.12 -1.44 -4.32
N ALA A 247 -10.76 -2.61 -4.24
CA ALA A 247 -10.11 -3.84 -3.78
C ALA A 247 -8.92 -4.26 -4.65
N GLY A 248 -8.91 -3.89 -5.94
CA GLY A 248 -7.81 -4.16 -6.87
C GLY A 248 -6.60 -3.23 -6.72
N ALA A 249 -6.68 -2.22 -5.85
CA ALA A 249 -5.56 -1.32 -5.60
C ALA A 249 -4.33 -2.08 -5.11
N ALA A 250 -3.14 -1.58 -5.49
CA ALA A 250 -1.87 -2.19 -5.15
C ALA A 250 -1.76 -3.69 -5.53
N GLY A 251 -2.35 -4.10 -6.66
CA GLY A 251 -2.29 -5.50 -7.10
C GLY A 251 -3.09 -6.45 -6.21
N GLY A 252 -4.09 -5.93 -5.51
CA GLY A 252 -4.97 -6.69 -4.60
C GLY A 252 -4.55 -6.68 -3.13
N ILE A 253 -3.50 -5.95 -2.74
CA ILE A 253 -3.18 -5.70 -1.32
C ILE A 253 -4.39 -5.07 -0.60
N GLY A 254 -5.13 -4.18 -1.29
CA GLY A 254 -6.38 -3.62 -0.76
C GLY A 254 -7.39 -4.69 -0.36
N ALA A 255 -7.65 -5.67 -1.25
CA ALA A 255 -8.54 -6.80 -0.97
C ALA A 255 -8.08 -7.63 0.24
N ALA A 256 -6.78 -7.90 0.36
CA ALA A 256 -6.24 -8.64 1.50
C ALA A 256 -6.42 -7.88 2.83
N LEU A 257 -6.15 -6.57 2.86
CA LEU A 257 -6.36 -5.75 4.07
C LEU A 257 -7.84 -5.67 4.45
N LEU A 258 -8.74 -5.53 3.48
CA LEU A 258 -10.19 -5.59 3.71
C LEU A 258 -10.64 -6.96 4.27
N ALA A 259 -9.95 -8.03 3.92
CA ALA A 259 -10.33 -9.38 4.35
C ALA A 259 -9.81 -9.73 5.75
N CYS A 260 -8.61 -9.26 6.13
CA CYS A 260 -7.95 -9.66 7.38
C CYS A 260 -8.01 -8.60 8.49
N THR A 261 -8.56 -7.41 8.22
CA THR A 261 -8.69 -6.31 9.18
C THR A 261 -10.06 -5.65 9.06
N HIS A 262 -10.38 -4.68 9.93
CA HIS A 262 -11.55 -3.81 9.79
C HIS A 262 -11.29 -2.58 8.91
N ALA A 263 -10.49 -2.77 7.85
CA ALA A 263 -10.09 -1.71 6.95
C ALA A 263 -11.27 -1.03 6.26
N ARG A 264 -11.14 0.28 6.04
CA ARG A 264 -12.09 1.07 5.26
C ARG A 264 -11.35 1.81 4.15
N LEU A 265 -11.87 1.73 2.94
CA LEU A 265 -11.39 2.50 1.80
C LEU A 265 -11.97 3.91 1.84
N ARG A 266 -11.13 4.90 1.61
CA ARG A 266 -11.51 6.30 1.43
C ARG A 266 -10.64 6.94 0.35
N PRO A 267 -11.17 7.93 -0.40
CA PRO A 267 -10.32 8.78 -1.24
C PRO A 267 -9.19 9.36 -0.40
N GLY A 268 -7.97 9.35 -0.90
CA GLY A 268 -6.81 9.69 -0.05
C GLY A 268 -6.84 11.14 0.42
N ILE A 269 -7.39 12.05 -0.38
CA ILE A 269 -7.62 13.45 0.02
C ILE A 269 -8.66 13.61 1.15
N GLU A 270 -9.53 12.62 1.38
CA GLU A 270 -10.43 12.63 2.55
C GLU A 270 -9.77 12.03 3.80
N VAL A 271 -8.67 11.30 3.62
CA VAL A 271 -7.86 10.73 4.71
C VAL A 271 -6.84 11.74 5.22
N VAL A 272 -6.22 12.51 4.31
CA VAL A 272 -5.26 13.58 4.58
C VAL A 272 -5.97 14.85 5.05
#